data_AF-A0A2V5UK05-F1
#
_entry.id   AF-A0A2V5UK05-F1
#
_cell.length_a   1.000
_cell.length_b   1.000
_cell.length_c   1.000
_cell.angle_alpha   90.00
_cell.angle_beta   90.00
_cell.angle_gamma   90.00
#
_symmetry.space_group_name_H-M   'P 1'
#
loop_
_entity.id
_entity.type
_entity.pdbx_description
1 polymer ?
#
loop_
_entity_poly.entity_id
_entity_poly.type
_entity_poly.pdbx_seq_one_letter_code
_entity_poly.pdbx_strand_id
1 'polypeptide(L)' 'MKYFDYDSVAREAKIPEEKLRKLVKLARQEFPHDPMMAELHALRACLAIRDGHIRVDDALKNPAENRL' A
#
# COMPACT_ATOMS: atom_id res chain seq x y z
N MET A 1 14.61 -5.47 8.39
CA MET A 1 13.61 -6.17 9.23
C MET A 1 12.26 -5.91 8.61
N LYS A 2 11.41 -6.93 8.46
CA LYS A 2 10.04 -6.80 7.91
C LYS A 2 9.08 -6.94 9.10
N TYR A 3 8.28 -5.92 9.34
CA TYR A 3 7.34 -5.83 10.46
C TYR A 3 6.00 -6.49 10.13
N PHE A 4 5.54 -6.37 8.88
CA PHE A 4 4.24 -6.87 8.45
C PHE A 4 4.33 -7.67 7.16
N ASP A 5 3.53 -8.74 7.06
CA ASP A 5 3.47 -9.55 5.84
C ASP A 5 2.41 -9.07 4.85
N TYR A 6 2.60 -7.87 4.33
CA TYR A 6 1.73 -7.30 3.30
C TYR A 6 1.83 -8.04 1.94
N ASP A 7 2.90 -8.80 1.70
CA ASP A 7 3.08 -9.56 0.44
C ASP A 7 2.06 -10.70 0.31
N SER A 8 1.79 -11.42 1.40
CA SER A 8 0.77 -12.48 1.42
C SER A 8 -0.63 -11.91 1.18
N VAL A 9 -0.97 -10.80 1.84
CA VAL A 9 -2.26 -10.12 1.64
C VAL A 9 -2.39 -9.57 0.23
N ALA A 10 -1.31 -9.03 -0.35
CA ALA A 10 -1.31 -8.55 -1.73
C ALA A 10 -1.58 -9.68 -2.74
N ARG A 11 -1.04 -10.88 -2.49
CA ARG A 11 -1.33 -12.08 -3.31
C ARG A 11 -2.79 -12.51 -3.19
N GLU A 12 -3.35 -12.54 -1.98
CA GLU A 12 -4.78 -12.82 -1.75
C GLU A 12 -5.67 -11.81 -2.48
N ALA A 13 -5.29 -10.52 -2.43
CA ALA A 13 -5.97 -9.42 -3.10
C ALA A 13 -5.75 -9.40 -4.63
N LYS A 14 -4.95 -10.33 -5.18
CA LYS A 14 -4.56 -10.37 -6.60
C LYS A 14 -3.94 -9.06 -7.09
N ILE A 15 -3.21 -8.35 -6.22
CA ILE A 15 -2.49 -7.13 -6.56
C ILE A 15 -1.27 -7.50 -7.40
N PRO A 16 -1.11 -6.95 -8.62
CA PRO A 16 0.10 -7.16 -9.41
C PRO A 16 1.34 -6.66 -8.68
N GLU A 17 2.45 -7.39 -8.77
CA GLU A 17 3.69 -7.08 -8.04
C GLU A 17 4.20 -5.65 -8.33
N GLU A 18 4.05 -5.17 -9.57
CA GLU A 18 4.41 -3.80 -9.93
C GLU A 18 3.60 -2.75 -9.17
N LYS A 19 2.29 -2.99 -9.00
CA LYS A 19 1.40 -2.11 -8.24
C LYS A 19 1.69 -2.18 -6.74
N LEU A 20 2.03 -3.37 -6.23
CA LEU A 20 2.48 -3.53 -4.85
C LEU A 20 3.77 -2.74 -4.56
N ARG A 21 4.76 -2.83 -5.45
CA ARG A 21 6.00 -2.03 -5.31
C ARG A 21 5.72 -0.53 -5.31
N LYS A 22 4.77 -0.06 -6.13
CA LYS A 22 4.33 1.34 -6.14
C LYS A 22 3.64 1.73 -4.82
N LEU A 23 2.72 0.92 -4.30
CA LEU A 23 2.07 1.15 -3.00
C LEU A 23 3.10 1.26 -1.87
N VAL A 24 4.04 0.33 -1.79
CA VAL A 24 5.10 0.35 -0.76
C VAL A 24 5.99 1.58 -0.91
N LYS A 25 6.30 1.98 -2.14
CA LYS A 25 7.08 3.19 -2.40
C LYS A 25 6.35 4.44 -1.91
N LEU A 26 5.05 4.58 -2.19
CA LEU A 26 4.22 5.69 -1.73
C LEU A 26 4.17 5.74 -0.20
N ALA A 27 3.92 4.61 0.46
CA ALA A 27 3.90 4.52 1.91
C ALA A 27 5.25 4.90 2.55
N ARG A 28 6.38 4.52 1.93
CA ARG A 28 7.72 4.93 2.39
C ARG A 28 8.00 6.42 2.19
N GLN A 29 7.41 7.04 1.17
CA GLN A 29 7.52 8.49 0.96
C GLN A 29 6.69 9.27 1.99
N GLU A 30 5.57 8.71 2.44
CA GLU A 30 4.74 9.29 3.50
C GLU A 30 5.39 9.14 4.89
N PHE A 31 6.06 8.01 5.15
CA PHE A 31 6.73 7.72 6.43
C PHE A 31 8.23 7.44 6.25
N PRO A 32 9.05 8.42 5.83
CA PRO A 32 10.46 8.20 5.47
C PRO A 32 11.34 7.79 6.67
N HIS A 33 10.93 8.13 7.88
CA HIS A 33 11.66 7.83 9.12
C HIS A 33 10.98 6.77 10.00
N ASP A 34 9.84 6.23 9.55
CA ASP A 34 9.09 5.20 10.28
C ASP A 34 8.78 4.01 9.36
N PRO A 35 9.73 3.06 9.22
CA PRO A 35 9.56 1.89 8.38
C PRO A 35 8.38 1.02 8.82
N MET A 36 8.09 0.97 10.12
CA MET A 36 6.96 0.20 10.66
C MET A 36 5.64 0.80 10.20
N MET A 37 5.48 2.14 10.26
CA MET A 37 4.29 2.82 9.74
C MET A 37 4.15 2.68 8.22
N ALA A 38 5.24 2.76 7.47
CA ALA A 38 5.21 2.53 6.02
C ALA A 38 4.69 1.12 5.67
N GLU A 39 5.19 0.09 6.37
CA GLU A 39 4.74 -1.29 6.16
C GLU A 39 3.30 -1.51 6.65
N LEU A 40 2.89 -0.88 7.74
CA LEU A 40 1.50 -0.93 8.24
C LEU A 40 0.55 -0.27 7.24
N HIS A 41 0.91 0.88 6.66
CA HIS A 41 0.11 1.53 5.63
C HIS A 41 -0.03 0.58 4.42
N ALA A 42 1.07 0.04 3.90
CA ALA A 42 1.03 -0.91 2.79
C ALA A 42 0.12 -2.12 3.08
N LEU A 43 0.20 -2.68 4.29
CA LEU A 43 -0.68 -3.77 4.74
C LEU A 43 -2.16 -3.34 4.72
N ARG A 44 -2.49 -2.19 5.30
CA ARG A 44 -3.87 -1.68 5.36
C ARG A 44 -4.45 -1.41 3.97
N ALA A 45 -3.64 -0.89 3.06
CA ALA A 45 -4.05 -0.72 1.66
C ALA A 45 -4.35 -2.08 1.00
N CYS A 46 -3.49 -3.08 1.21
CA CYS A 46 -3.72 -4.43 0.68
C CYS A 46 -5.01 -5.06 1.25
N LEU A 47 -5.26 -4.91 2.55
CA LEU A 47 -6.50 -5.39 3.19
C LEU A 47 -7.74 -4.68 2.60
N ALA A 48 -7.71 -3.36 2.45
CA ALA A 48 -8.81 -2.60 1.87
C ALA A 48 -9.11 -3.00 0.41
N ILE A 49 -8.07 -3.34 -0.37
CA ILE A 49 -8.23 -3.87 -1.73
C ILE A 49 -8.79 -5.29 -1.71
N ARG A 50 -8.26 -6.16 -0.85
CA ARG A 50 -8.71 -7.55 -0.69
C ARG A 50 -10.20 -7.61 -0.35
N ASP A 51 -10.62 -6.76 0.58
CA ASP A 51 -11.98 -6.72 1.11
C ASP A 51 -12.94 -5.92 0.20
N GLY A 52 -12.45 -5.40 -0.94
CA GLY A 52 -13.24 -4.73 -1.96
C GLY A 52 -13.67 -3.30 -1.61
N HIS A 53 -13.09 -2.70 -0.57
CA HIS A 53 -13.39 -1.32 -0.15
C HIS A 53 -12.84 -0.28 -1.14
N ILE A 54 -11.70 -0.56 -1.75
CA ILE A 54 -11.05 0.32 -2.74
C ILE A 54 -10.47 -0.51 -3.89
N ARG A 55 -10.29 0.11 -5.07
CA ARG A 55 -9.54 -0.50 -6.17
C ARG A 55 -8.05 -0.20 -6.01
N VAL A 56 -7.20 -1.10 -6.49
CA VAL A 56 -5.74 -0.92 -6.47
C VAL A 56 -5.30 0.38 -7.16
N ASP A 57 -5.97 0.77 -8.24
CA ASP A 57 -5.65 2.00 -8.98
C ASP A 57 -6.02 3.26 -8.19
N ASP A 58 -7.06 3.20 -7.35
CA ASP A 58 -7.44 4.30 -6.49
C ASP A 58 -6.48 4.42 -5.29
N ALA A 59 -6.02 3.29 -4.76
CA ALA A 59 -5.01 3.24 -3.70
C ALA A 59 -3.64 3.79 -4.15
N LEU A 60 -3.38 3.82 -5.46
CA LEU A 60 -2.16 4.35 -6.06
C LEU A 60 -2.23 5.85 -6.37
N LYS A 61 -3.43 6.46 -6.29
CA LYS A 61 -3.57 7.91 -6.46
C LYS A 61 -3.00 8.59 -5.23
N ASN A 62 -2.01 9.45 -5.44
CA ASN A 62 -1.36 10.17 -4.36
C ASN A 62 -2.35 11.21 -3.79
N PRO A 63 -2.64 11.24 -2.48
CA PRO A 63 -3.48 12.29 -1.90
C PRO A 63 -2.91 13.71 -2.10
N ALA A 64 -1.62 13.85 -2.45
CA ALA A 64 -1.02 15.12 -2.86
C ALA A 64 -1.52 15.65 -4.22
N GLU A 65 -1.99 14.79 -5.14
CA GLU A 65 -2.56 15.22 -6.43
C GLU A 65 -4.01 15.71 -6.30
N ASN A 66 -4.67 15.42 -5.18
CA ASN A 66 -6.07 15.80 -4.92
C ASN A 66 -6.19 17.14 -4.17
N ARG A 67 -5.10 17.91 -4.03
CA ARG A 67 -5.04 19.23 -3.39
C ARG A 67 -4.63 20.35 -4.37
N LEU A 68 -4.96 20.21 -5.65
CA LEU A 68 -4.81 21.27 -6.67
C LEU A 68 -6.16 21.53 -7.35
#